data_AF-G2LMC4-F1
#
_entry.id   AF-G2LMC4-F1
#
_cell.length_a   1.000
_cell.length_b   1.000
_cell.length_c   1.000
_cell.angle_alpha   90.00
_cell.angle_beta   90.00
_cell.angle_gamma   90.00
#
_symmetry.space_group_name_H-M   'P 1'
#
loop_
_entity.id
_entity.type
_entity.pdbx_description
1 polymer ?
#
loop_
_entity_poly.entity_id
_entity_poly.type
_entity_poly.pdbx_seq_one_letter_code
_entity_poly.pdbx_strand_id
1 'polypeptide(L)'
;MNKNNYDRNKPKNLEKIKWLSISAFFILVFFVNYYFYKTQLFINVFIISFLVLCATGALICTKKGKYILSYIIMSKKEMQKIIWPKYKETLYTTLIVISITIIMSLLLWSVDNIIFRLIAFIISLRF
;
A
#
# COMPACT_ATOMS: atom_id res chain seq x y z
N MET A 1 28.42 4.70 -28.93
CA MET A 1 27.33 4.14 -29.78
C MET A 1 25.99 4.59 -29.20
N ASN A 2 25.37 5.58 -29.85
CA ASN A 2 24.32 6.47 -29.33
C ASN A 2 22.92 5.83 -29.40
N LYS A 3 22.25 5.61 -28.26
CA LYS A 3 20.92 4.98 -28.16
C LYS A 3 19.77 5.98 -27.94
N ASN A 4 20.02 7.27 -28.14
CA ASN A 4 19.14 8.36 -27.68
C ASN A 4 18.23 8.93 -28.79
N ASN A 5 18.21 8.33 -29.98
CA ASN A 5 17.54 8.89 -31.17
C ASN A 5 16.18 8.24 -31.52
N TYR A 6 15.69 7.27 -30.75
CA TYR A 6 14.47 6.52 -31.11
C TYR A 6 13.15 7.10 -30.56
N ASP A 7 13.20 8.17 -29.75
CA ASP A 7 11.99 8.77 -29.14
C ASP A 7 11.57 10.13 -29.73
N ARG A 8 12.25 10.64 -30.77
CA ARG A 8 11.89 11.94 -31.37
C ARG A 8 10.87 11.90 -32.50
N ASN A 9 10.63 10.74 -33.12
CA ASN A 9 9.77 10.61 -34.31
C ASN A 9 8.65 9.56 -34.16
N LYS A 10 8.02 9.44 -32.98
CA LYS A 10 6.67 8.86 -32.96
C LYS A 10 5.70 9.95 -33.38
N PRO A 11 4.95 9.80 -34.47
CA PRO A 11 3.97 10.81 -34.84
C PRO A 11 3.02 10.95 -33.66
N LYS A 12 2.86 12.17 -33.14
CA LYS A 12 1.94 12.54 -32.05
C LYS A 12 0.53 11.95 -32.27
N ASN A 13 0.20 11.69 -33.54
CA ASN A 13 -1.01 11.03 -34.02
C ASN A 13 -1.16 9.56 -33.58
N LEU A 14 -0.08 8.78 -33.44
CA LEU A 14 -0.17 7.37 -33.02
C LEU A 14 -0.53 7.24 -31.54
N GLU A 15 0.01 8.13 -30.69
CA GLU A 15 -0.34 8.19 -29.27
C GLU A 15 -1.77 8.73 -29.08
N LYS A 16 -2.17 9.73 -29.88
CA LYS A 16 -3.55 10.22 -29.96
C LYS A 16 -4.53 9.14 -30.37
N ILE A 17 -4.23 8.35 -31.41
CA ILE A 17 -5.09 7.26 -31.90
C ILE A 17 -5.27 6.17 -30.84
N LYS A 18 -4.20 5.83 -30.11
CA LYS A 18 -4.29 4.85 -29.02
C LYS A 18 -5.16 5.36 -27.87
N TRP A 19 -5.02 6.63 -27.49
CA TRP A 19 -5.88 7.25 -26.47
C TRP A 19 -7.33 7.38 -26.93
N LEU A 20 -7.55 7.69 -28.22
CA LEU A 20 -8.89 7.81 -28.81
C LEU A 20 -9.60 6.45 -28.85
N SER A 21 -8.87 5.36 -29.13
CA SER A 21 -9.41 4.00 -29.09
C SER A 21 -9.81 3.58 -27.66
N ILE A 22 -9.01 3.92 -26.64
CA ILE A 22 -9.35 3.67 -25.24
C ILE A 22 -10.59 4.47 -24.81
N SER A 23 -10.66 5.75 -25.21
CA SER A 23 -11.80 6.62 -24.91
C SER A 23 -13.08 6.11 -25.58
N ALA A 24 -13.01 5.67 -26.84
CA ALA A 24 -14.14 5.10 -27.56
C ALA A 24 -14.67 3.82 -26.89
N PHE A 25 -13.76 2.96 -26.41
CA PHE A 25 -14.11 1.76 -25.67
C PHE A 25 -14.85 2.09 -24.35
N PHE A 26 -14.41 3.13 -23.64
CA PHE A 26 -15.03 3.59 -22.40
C PHE A 26 -16.45 4.12 -22.61
N ILE A 27 -16.67 4.86 -23.71
CA ILE A 27 -17.98 5.41 -24.09
C ILE A 27 -18.95 4.27 -24.46
N LEU A 28 -18.47 3.27 -25.20
CA LEU A 28 -19.27 2.10 -25.58
C LEU A 28 -19.77 1.34 -24.34
N VAL A 29 -18.93 1.24 -23.31
CA VAL A 29 -19.24 0.54 -22.06
C VAL A 29 -20.26 1.29 -21.23
N PHE A 30 -20.15 2.61 -21.14
CA PHE A 30 -21.15 3.44 -20.46
C PHE A 30 -22.53 3.28 -21.10
N PHE A 31 -22.59 3.26 -22.44
CA PHE A 31 -23.83 3.05 -23.18
C PHE A 31 -24.45 1.65 -22.93
N VAL A 32 -23.64 0.60 -22.96
CA VAL A 32 -24.11 -0.77 -22.69
C VAL A 32 -24.58 -0.91 -21.24
N ASN A 33 -23.86 -0.34 -20.27
CA ASN A 33 -24.24 -0.39 -18.86
C ASN A 33 -25.55 0.37 -18.61
N TYR A 34 -25.73 1.55 -19.21
CA TYR A 34 -26.96 2.32 -19.11
C TYR A 34 -28.18 1.56 -19.65
N TYR A 35 -28.02 0.88 -20.80
CA TYR A 35 -29.12 0.16 -21.44
C TYR A 35 -29.51 -1.13 -20.69
N PHE A 36 -28.54 -1.84 -20.10
CA PHE A 36 -28.76 -3.11 -19.40
C PHE A 36 -28.92 -2.99 -17.88
N TYR A 37 -29.05 -1.77 -17.35
CA TYR A 37 -29.16 -1.51 -15.91
C TYR A 37 -30.35 -2.21 -15.23
N LYS A 38 -31.44 -2.46 -15.97
CA LYS A 38 -32.73 -2.87 -15.39
C LYS A 38 -32.96 -4.39 -15.27
N THR A 39 -32.12 -5.23 -15.88
CA THR A 39 -32.54 -6.62 -16.18
C THR A 39 -31.72 -7.74 -15.52
N GLN A 40 -30.41 -7.59 -15.25
CA GLN A 40 -29.61 -8.66 -14.62
C GLN A 40 -28.24 -8.20 -14.09
N LEU A 41 -28.03 -8.31 -12.77
CA LEU A 41 -26.76 -7.95 -12.11
C LEU A 41 -25.56 -8.81 -12.57
N PHE A 42 -25.77 -10.10 -12.85
CA PHE A 42 -24.70 -11.04 -13.22
C PHE A 42 -24.04 -10.71 -14.57
N ILE A 43 -24.82 -10.26 -15.55
CA ILE A 43 -24.33 -9.93 -16.90
C ILE A 43 -23.43 -8.68 -16.84
N ASN A 44 -23.81 -7.70 -16.01
CA ASN A 44 -23.03 -6.48 -15.82
C ASN A 44 -21.65 -6.79 -15.20
N VAL A 45 -21.58 -7.64 -14.18
CA VAL A 45 -20.30 -8.02 -13.54
C VAL A 45 -19.37 -8.72 -14.53
N PHE A 46 -19.90 -9.61 -15.37
CA PHE A 46 -19.10 -10.35 -16.35
C PHE A 46 -18.53 -9.43 -17.44
N ILE A 47 -19.35 -8.49 -17.95
CA ILE A 47 -18.95 -7.49 -18.93
C ILE A 47 -17.88 -6.56 -18.37
N ILE A 48 -18.04 -6.09 -17.14
CA ILE A 48 -17.08 -5.20 -16.47
C ILE A 48 -15.75 -5.94 -16.23
N SER A 49 -15.80 -7.21 -15.79
CA SER A 49 -14.60 -8.03 -15.57
C SER A 49 -13.82 -8.28 -16.86
N PHE A 50 -14.51 -8.70 -17.93
CA PHE A 50 -13.89 -8.93 -19.25
C PHE A 50 -13.25 -7.65 -19.81
N LEU A 51 -13.87 -6.50 -19.56
CA LEU A 51 -13.36 -5.21 -19.98
C LEU A 51 -12.10 -4.79 -19.21
N VAL A 52 -12.09 -4.96 -17.89
CA VAL A 52 -10.92 -4.66 -17.05
C VAL A 52 -9.73 -5.50 -17.52
N LEU A 53 -9.95 -6.78 -17.85
CA LEU A 53 -8.95 -7.67 -18.44
C LEU A 53 -8.45 -7.17 -19.80
N CYS A 54 -9.36 -6.77 -20.70
CA CYS A 54 -8.97 -6.21 -22.00
C CYS A 54 -8.19 -4.89 -21.86
N ALA A 55 -8.62 -3.99 -20.98
CA ALA A 55 -7.99 -2.70 -20.75
C ALA A 55 -6.60 -2.85 -20.12
N THR A 56 -6.46 -3.70 -19.10
CA THR A 56 -5.14 -4.03 -18.51
C THR A 56 -4.23 -4.71 -19.53
N GLY A 57 -4.75 -5.65 -20.33
CA GLY A 57 -4.01 -6.27 -21.43
C GLY A 57 -3.49 -5.25 -22.46
N ALA A 58 -4.34 -4.32 -22.88
CA ALA A 58 -3.97 -3.24 -23.82
C ALA A 58 -2.95 -2.25 -23.22
N LEU A 59 -3.06 -1.96 -21.92
CA LEU A 59 -2.10 -1.13 -21.19
C LEU A 59 -0.74 -1.81 -21.10
N ILE A 60 -0.68 -3.10 -20.79
CA ILE A 60 0.56 -3.89 -20.70
C ILE A 60 1.24 -4.00 -22.08
N CYS A 61 0.46 -4.18 -23.16
CA CYS A 61 0.98 -4.21 -24.53
C CYS A 61 1.53 -2.84 -25.00
N THR A 62 1.16 -1.74 -24.34
CA THR A 62 1.64 -0.40 -24.70
C THR A 62 3.07 -0.16 -24.20
N LYS A 63 3.85 0.66 -24.92
CA LYS A 63 5.25 0.99 -24.57
C LYS A 63 5.38 1.44 -23.10
N LYS A 64 4.45 2.25 -22.60
CA LYS A 64 4.37 2.65 -21.18
C LYS A 64 4.16 1.45 -20.22
N GLY A 65 3.33 0.48 -20.58
CA GLY A 65 3.10 -0.74 -19.80
C GLY A 65 4.37 -1.59 -19.64
N LYS A 66 5.13 -1.77 -20.73
CA LYS A 66 6.42 -2.49 -20.67
C LYS A 66 7.45 -1.79 -19.76
N TYR A 67 7.49 -0.45 -19.77
CA TYR A 67 8.36 0.31 -18.86
C TYR A 67 7.96 0.12 -17.40
N ILE A 68 6.66 0.20 -17.09
CA ILE A 68 6.15 -0.03 -15.72
C ILE A 68 6.44 -1.47 -15.27
N LEU A 69 6.28 -2.45 -16.16
CA LEU A 69 6.59 -3.86 -15.86
C LEU A 69 8.08 -4.05 -15.53
N SER A 70 8.97 -3.45 -16.33
CA SER A 70 10.41 -3.47 -16.08
C SER A 70 10.76 -2.78 -14.75
N TYR A 71 10.08 -1.67 -14.43
CA TYR A 71 10.27 -0.95 -13.17
C TYR A 71 9.84 -1.79 -11.96
N ILE A 72 8.69 -2.46 -12.02
CA ILE A 72 8.22 -3.38 -10.96
C ILE A 72 9.25 -4.49 -10.71
N ILE A 73 9.82 -5.05 -11.78
CA ILE A 73 10.84 -6.10 -11.67
C ILE A 73 12.12 -5.55 -11.01
N MET A 74 12.54 -4.32 -11.37
CA MET A 74 13.69 -3.65 -10.74
C MET A 74 13.43 -3.31 -9.27
N SER A 75 12.25 -2.80 -8.92
CA SER A 75 11.87 -2.52 -7.52
C SER A 75 11.82 -3.79 -6.68
N LYS A 76 11.36 -4.93 -7.23
CA LYS A 76 11.43 -6.21 -6.53
C LYS A 76 12.87 -6.64 -6.22
N LYS A 77 13.80 -6.45 -7.17
CA LYS A 77 15.22 -6.72 -6.94
C LYS A 77 15.82 -5.82 -5.87
N GLU A 78 15.31 -4.60 -5.72
CA GLU A 78 15.76 -3.65 -4.70
C GLU A 78 15.15 -3.94 -3.33
N MET A 79 13.89 -4.36 -3.26
CA MET A 79 13.27 -4.87 -2.03
C MET A 79 14.00 -6.08 -1.48
N GLN A 80 14.57 -6.93 -2.35
CA GLN A 80 15.41 -8.06 -1.93
C GLN A 80 16.76 -7.64 -1.33
N LYS A 81 17.20 -6.38 -1.53
CA LYS A 81 18.38 -5.82 -0.86
C LYS A 81 18.07 -5.30 0.54
N ILE A 82 16.80 -5.23 0.92
CA ILE A 82 16.40 -4.90 2.29
C ILE A 82 16.80 -6.10 3.13
N ILE A 83 17.95 -5.99 3.81
CA ILE A 83 18.36 -6.96 4.81
C ILE A 83 17.37 -6.82 5.97
N TRP A 84 16.32 -7.63 5.95
CA TRP A 84 15.37 -7.64 7.05
C TRP A 84 16.11 -8.01 8.34
N PRO A 85 15.92 -7.23 9.41
CA PRO A 85 16.66 -7.40 10.65
C PRO A 85 16.50 -8.84 11.15
N LYS A 86 17.62 -9.49 11.48
CA LYS A 86 17.60 -10.83 12.07
C LYS A 86 16.87 -10.77 13.42
N TYR A 87 15.99 -11.74 13.66
CA TYR A 87 15.17 -11.84 14.88
C TYR A 87 15.96 -11.71 16.19
N LYS A 88 17.23 -12.11 16.21
CA LYS A 88 18.09 -12.03 17.39
C LYS A 88 18.31 -10.59 17.84
N GLU A 89 18.60 -9.66 16.93
CA GLU A 89 18.88 -8.26 17.24
C GLU A 89 17.65 -7.54 17.83
N THR A 90 16.47 -7.84 17.28
CA THR A 90 15.19 -7.29 17.75
C THR A 90 14.89 -7.75 19.18
N LEU A 91 15.14 -9.03 19.49
CA LEU A 91 14.86 -9.59 20.82
C LEU A 91 15.78 -9.04 21.90
N TYR A 92 17.06 -8.81 21.61
CA TYR A 92 17.96 -8.18 22.59
C TYR A 92 17.46 -6.79 22.96
N THR A 93 17.06 -6.00 21.97
CA THR A 93 16.58 -4.63 22.20
C THR A 93 15.25 -4.61 22.98
N THR A 94 14.28 -5.47 22.63
CA THR A 94 13.00 -5.52 23.35
C THR A 94 13.15 -6.04 24.77
N LEU A 95 14.02 -7.03 25.01
CA LEU A 95 14.31 -7.52 26.36
C LEU A 95 14.92 -6.43 27.24
N ILE A 96 15.88 -5.66 26.73
CA ILE A 96 16.48 -4.52 27.45
C ILE A 96 15.39 -3.51 27.84
N VAL A 97 14.50 -3.14 26.90
CA VAL A 97 13.40 -2.21 27.17
C VAL A 97 12.42 -2.76 28.22
N ILE A 98 12.07 -4.05 28.13
CA ILE A 98 11.20 -4.70 29.12
C ILE A 98 11.83 -4.70 30.50
N SER A 99 13.11 -5.03 30.63
CA SER A 99 13.84 -4.99 31.90
C SER A 99 13.82 -3.60 32.53
N ILE A 100 14.09 -2.55 31.76
CA ILE A 100 14.07 -1.16 32.25
C ILE A 100 12.65 -0.76 32.66
N THR A 101 11.64 -1.12 31.87
CA THR A 101 10.23 -0.81 32.15
C THR A 101 9.75 -1.47 33.43
N ILE A 102 10.14 -2.73 33.68
CA ILE A 102 9.81 -3.44 34.93
C ILE A 102 10.44 -2.73 36.13
N ILE A 103 11.71 -2.33 36.03
CA ILE A 103 12.39 -1.61 37.11
C ILE A 103 11.69 -0.28 37.40
N MET A 104 11.35 0.49 36.37
CA MET A 104 10.65 1.77 36.54
C MET A 104 9.26 1.58 37.14
N SER A 105 8.49 0.61 36.64
CA SER A 105 7.16 0.27 37.18
C SER A 105 7.22 -0.10 38.67
N LEU A 106 8.21 -0.92 39.05
CA LEU A 106 8.40 -1.36 40.43
C LEU A 106 8.84 -0.22 41.36
N LEU A 107 9.71 0.69 40.87
CA LEU A 107 10.12 1.89 41.61
C LEU A 107 8.94 2.82 41.86
N LEU A 108 8.16 3.13 40.81
CA LEU A 108 6.97 3.98 40.95
C LEU A 108 5.98 3.34 41.93
N TRP A 109 5.61 2.08 41.71
CA TRP A 109 4.69 1.36 42.59
C TRP A 109 5.13 1.38 44.06
N SER A 110 6.42 1.19 44.34
CA SER A 110 6.94 1.23 45.71
C SER A 110 6.73 2.60 46.36
N VAL A 111 7.02 3.68 45.64
CA VAL A 111 6.86 5.05 46.11
C VAL A 111 5.38 5.39 46.31
N ASP A 112 4.52 5.06 45.35
CA ASP A 112 3.08 5.29 45.42
C ASP A 112 2.46 4.63 46.66
N ASN A 113 2.84 3.37 46.96
CA ASN A 113 2.36 2.67 48.15
C ASN A 113 2.81 3.33 49.47
N ILE A 114 4.04 3.81 49.53
CA ILE A 114 4.57 4.50 50.70
C ILE A 114 3.87 5.82 50.95
N ILE A 115 3.64 6.60 49.88
CA ILE A 115 2.91 7.86 49.96
C ILE A 115 1.47 7.61 50.39
N PHE A 116 0.79 6.64 49.79
CA PHE A 116 -0.58 6.27 50.17
C PHE A 116 -0.67 5.89 51.65
N ARG A 117 0.25 5.08 52.15
CA ARG A 117 0.29 4.67 53.57
C ARG A 117 0.53 5.87 54.51
N LEU A 118 1.40 6.80 54.14
CA LEU A 118 1.63 8.03 54.92
C LEU A 118 0.37 8.90 54.98
N ILE A 119 -0.30 9.09 53.84
CA ILE A 119 -1.54 9.87 53.77
C ILE A 119 -2.63 9.20 54.62
N ALA A 120 -2.80 7.88 54.51
CA ALA A 120 -3.76 7.13 55.32
C ALA A 120 -3.47 7.24 56.83
N PHE A 121 -2.20 7.20 57.23
CA PHE A 121 -1.80 7.38 58.64
C PHE A 121 -2.19 8.77 59.16
N ILE A 122 -1.96 9.82 58.36
CA ILE A 122 -2.29 11.20 58.75
C ILE A 122 -3.80 11.41 58.86
N ILE A 123 -4.58 10.86 57.92
CA ILE A 123 -6.05 10.94 57.96
C ILE A 123 -6.59 10.16 59.16
N SER A 124 -6.07 8.96 59.42
CA SER A 124 -6.48 8.14 60.57
C SER A 124 -6.13 8.75 61.92
N LEU A 125 -5.13 9.63 62.00
CA LEU A 125 -4.77 10.33 63.22
C LEU A 125 -5.66 11.57 63.47
N ARG A 126 -6.28 12.09 62.42
CA ARG A 126 -7.14 13.28 62.44
C ARG A 126 -8.60 12.96 62.82
N PHE A 127 -9.00 11.69 62.75
CA PHE A 127 -10.33 11.19 63.09
C PHE A 127 -10.27 10.36 64.37
#